data_AF-A0A850QVZ3-F1
#
_entry.id   AF-A0A850QVZ3-F1
#
_cell.length_a   1.000
_cell.length_b   1.000
_cell.length_c   1.000
_cell.angle_alpha   90.00
_cell.angle_beta   90.00
_cell.angle_gamma   90.00
#
_symmetry.space_group_name_H-M   'P 1'
#
loop_
_entity.id
_entity.type
_entity.pdbx_description
1 polymer ?
#
loop_
_entity_poly.entity_id
_entity_poly.type
_entity_poly.pdbx_seq_one_letter_code
_entity_poly.pdbx_strand_id
1 'polypeptide(L)'
;TSGTCQSTLTDSNGDYSLAALDGHSYQLVETANETLPAPSICPPQVGTVNTDGLLINNTIADPEGYGSSSANIISLGVITGDSSNNNFADFLAPEFASCDADGYLTLRTPADLFAVDLFSGATEELAPDTTAGYNNNGLQVGYAMQTNHIIGDVSGTNLRVIALVDGDYNVHLLPITLTGSNININFNNATISDDGILYMTGGGTGYILMVDVNPASETYLQEIGRPSISAFSTADFAINPVDGKIYGLRTNGVIAIYDPVTQTRDNSKSVTQVIENGTTRTYSGSHFSSGYGAIYFDQAGNMYAVNNGNYSPPTPSIAAPVLQIPIGNGASANYTATIVSNLGFTMSTNDGARCRYAPLGLDFGDAPDSFITSYADVGPHHITRGNSIWLGSENTDNDVDGYG
;
A
#
# COMPACT_ATOMS: atom_id res chain seq x y z
N THR A 1 -2.24 39.45 -8.22
CA THR A 1 -0.81 39.08 -8.25
C THR A 1 -0.71 37.57 -8.26
N SER A 2 -0.03 36.97 -9.23
CA SER A 2 0.24 35.52 -9.21
C SER A 2 1.29 35.21 -8.14
N GLY A 3 1.07 34.20 -7.30
CA GLY A 3 2.08 33.68 -6.38
C GLY A 3 2.25 34.43 -5.05
N THR A 4 1.20 35.07 -4.53
CA THR A 4 1.18 35.58 -3.16
C THR A 4 0.31 34.69 -2.27
N CYS A 5 0.86 34.15 -1.19
CA CYS A 5 0.12 33.31 -0.24
C CYS A 5 -0.11 34.04 1.09
N GLN A 6 -1.22 33.72 1.74
CA GLN A 6 -1.54 34.13 3.10
C GLN A 6 -2.09 32.91 3.84
N SER A 7 -1.84 32.85 5.14
CA SER A 7 -2.33 31.81 6.02
C SER A 7 -3.25 32.41 7.08
N THR A 8 -4.29 31.68 7.43
CA THR A 8 -5.18 31.96 8.57
C THR A 8 -5.61 30.64 9.17
N LEU A 9 -6.06 30.68 10.42
CA LEU A 9 -6.66 29.52 11.08
C LEU A 9 -8.09 29.32 10.56
N THR A 10 -8.49 28.06 10.45
CA THR A 10 -9.89 27.65 10.38
C THR A 10 -10.60 27.97 11.69
N ASP A 11 -11.93 28.03 11.65
CA ASP A 11 -12.73 28.12 12.88
C ASP A 11 -12.89 26.75 13.57
N SER A 12 -13.71 26.68 14.62
CA SER A 12 -13.92 25.44 15.39
C SER A 12 -14.62 24.32 14.61
N ASN A 13 -15.22 24.63 13.45
CA ASN A 13 -15.86 23.65 12.58
C ASN A 13 -14.96 23.25 11.40
N GLY A 14 -13.73 23.80 11.33
CA GLY A 14 -12.84 23.60 10.19
C GLY A 14 -13.20 24.50 8.99
N ASP A 15 -14.00 25.55 9.16
CA ASP A 15 -14.39 26.43 8.06
C ASP A 15 -13.35 27.55 7.83
N TYR A 16 -13.04 27.80 6.56
CA TYR A 16 -12.22 28.92 6.08
C TYR A 16 -13.06 30.04 5.48
N SER A 17 -12.69 31.28 5.83
CA SER A 17 -13.25 32.50 5.25
C SER A 17 -12.17 33.36 4.59
N LEU A 18 -12.43 33.75 3.33
CA LEU A 18 -11.56 34.58 2.50
C LEU A 18 -12.20 35.95 2.27
N ALA A 19 -11.50 37.02 2.65
CA ALA A 19 -11.80 38.36 2.17
C ALA A 19 -11.19 38.56 0.78
N ALA A 20 -12.02 38.45 -0.27
CA ALA A 20 -11.54 38.34 -1.64
C ALA A 20 -11.46 39.71 -2.33
N LEU A 21 -10.47 39.87 -3.20
CA LEU A 21 -10.38 41.01 -4.10
C LEU A 21 -11.22 40.71 -5.35
N ASP A 22 -12.06 41.66 -5.74
CA ASP A 22 -12.92 41.53 -6.92
C ASP A 22 -12.10 41.16 -8.17
N GLY A 23 -12.59 40.15 -8.91
CA GLY A 23 -12.02 39.70 -10.18
C GLY A 23 -10.71 38.91 -10.07
N HIS A 24 -10.37 38.38 -8.89
CA HIS A 24 -9.16 37.57 -8.69
C HIS A 24 -9.47 36.08 -8.57
N SER A 25 -8.48 35.26 -8.96
CA SER A 25 -8.54 33.80 -8.82
C SER A 25 -7.86 33.36 -7.53
N TYR A 26 -8.48 32.43 -6.81
CA TYR A 26 -7.96 31.91 -5.55
C TYR A 26 -7.95 30.38 -5.53
N GLN A 27 -6.97 29.87 -4.82
CA GLN A 27 -6.85 28.47 -4.43
C GLN A 27 -6.68 28.46 -2.91
N LEU A 28 -7.57 27.77 -2.21
CA LEU A 28 -7.43 27.49 -0.79
C LEU A 28 -6.71 26.16 -0.66
N VAL A 29 -5.77 26.08 0.27
CA VAL A 29 -4.97 24.88 0.49
C VAL A 29 -4.94 24.63 1.98
N GLU A 30 -5.24 23.40 2.38
CA GLU A 30 -5.08 22.96 3.76
C GLU A 30 -3.63 22.60 4.01
N THR A 31 -3.10 23.12 5.10
CA THR A 31 -1.71 22.92 5.48
C THR A 31 -1.64 22.63 6.96
N ALA A 32 -0.92 21.58 7.34
CA ALA A 32 -0.56 21.34 8.73
C ALA A 32 0.70 22.14 9.10
N ASN A 33 0.75 22.64 10.34
CA ASN A 33 1.97 23.21 10.95
C ASN A 33 2.58 24.44 10.23
N GLU A 34 1.83 25.18 9.41
CA GLU A 34 2.30 26.41 8.78
C GLU A 34 2.26 27.63 9.71
N THR A 35 3.08 28.63 9.40
CA THR A 35 3.16 29.88 10.18
C THR A 35 2.12 30.91 9.77
N LEU A 36 1.69 31.77 10.70
CA LEU A 36 0.84 32.94 10.43
C LEU A 36 1.66 34.24 10.42
N PRO A 37 1.26 35.26 9.63
CA PRO A 37 0.12 35.30 8.69
C PRO A 37 0.51 34.88 7.26
N ALA A 38 1.75 34.44 7.05
CA ALA A 38 2.24 33.98 5.77
C ALA A 38 2.90 32.60 5.95
N PRO A 39 2.64 31.67 5.02
CA PRO A 39 3.26 30.36 5.07
C PRO A 39 4.77 30.46 4.81
N SER A 40 5.50 29.48 5.31
CA SER A 40 6.94 29.35 5.12
C SER A 40 7.30 29.06 3.66
N ILE A 41 6.40 28.38 2.94
CA ILE A 41 6.53 28.00 1.53
C ILE A 41 5.32 28.51 0.74
N CYS A 42 5.57 29.12 -0.42
CA CYS A 42 4.52 29.62 -1.32
C CYS A 42 4.93 29.41 -2.80
N PRO A 43 4.16 28.64 -3.59
CA PRO A 43 2.95 27.90 -3.21
C PRO A 43 3.26 26.71 -2.28
N PRO A 44 2.30 26.27 -1.45
CA PRO A 44 2.40 25.02 -0.69
C PRO A 44 2.76 23.81 -1.58
N GLN A 45 3.38 22.80 -0.99
CA GLN A 45 3.94 21.65 -1.70
C GLN A 45 3.28 20.34 -1.28
N VAL A 46 3.01 19.46 -2.26
CA VAL A 46 2.47 18.10 -2.06
C VAL A 46 3.47 17.18 -1.34
N GLY A 47 4.76 17.46 -1.49
CA GLY A 47 5.84 16.60 -1.01
C GLY A 47 6.09 15.38 -1.90
N THR A 48 7.00 14.52 -1.45
CA THR A 48 7.40 13.27 -2.13
C THR A 48 7.74 12.20 -1.11
N VAL A 49 7.40 10.95 -1.40
CA VAL A 49 7.83 9.80 -0.59
C VAL A 49 9.33 9.55 -0.80
N ASN A 50 10.09 9.40 0.27
CA ASN A 50 11.52 9.06 0.23
C ASN A 50 11.74 7.53 0.23
N THR A 51 13.00 7.10 0.25
CA THR A 51 13.37 5.67 0.26
C THR A 51 13.03 4.92 1.54
N ASP A 52 12.66 5.64 2.60
CA ASP A 52 12.23 5.08 3.90
C ASP A 52 10.70 5.05 3.98
N GLY A 53 10.00 5.43 2.90
CA GLY A 53 8.55 5.48 2.83
C GLY A 53 7.92 6.67 3.55
N LEU A 54 8.73 7.65 3.98
CA LEU A 54 8.27 8.88 4.62
C LEU A 54 7.91 9.93 3.58
N LEU A 55 6.76 10.59 3.77
CA LEU A 55 6.40 11.78 3.00
C LEU A 55 7.25 12.97 3.51
N ILE A 56 8.07 13.54 2.63
CA ILE A 56 8.97 14.66 2.95
C ILE A 56 8.67 15.88 2.09
N ASN A 57 9.02 17.06 2.60
CA ASN A 57 8.83 18.36 1.94
C ASN A 57 7.36 18.66 1.56
N ASN A 58 6.40 18.00 2.20
CA ASN A 58 4.99 18.35 2.10
C ASN A 58 4.68 19.51 3.06
N THR A 59 3.86 20.44 2.58
CA THR A 59 3.16 21.41 3.43
C THR A 59 1.65 21.32 3.28
N ILE A 60 1.17 20.73 2.18
CA ILE A 60 -0.23 20.33 2.02
C ILE A 60 -0.44 19.04 2.80
N ALA A 61 -1.27 19.07 3.83
CA ALA A 61 -1.49 17.94 4.72
C ALA A 61 -2.75 18.16 5.56
N ASP A 62 -3.39 17.05 5.96
CA ASP A 62 -4.46 17.04 6.94
C ASP A 62 -3.94 17.42 8.34
N PRO A 63 -4.79 17.93 9.24
CA PRO A 63 -4.43 18.09 10.65
C PRO A 63 -4.02 16.76 11.31
N GLU A 64 -3.14 16.81 12.31
CA GLU A 64 -2.67 15.63 13.03
C GLU A 64 -3.83 14.79 13.59
N GLY A 65 -3.89 13.50 13.20
CA GLY A 65 -4.93 12.56 13.61
C GLY A 65 -6.22 12.61 12.78
N TYR A 66 -6.27 13.45 11.73
CA TYR A 66 -7.41 13.57 10.84
C TYR A 66 -7.05 13.11 9.42
N GLY A 67 -8.07 12.68 8.69
CA GLY A 67 -8.04 12.50 7.25
C GLY A 67 -9.18 13.27 6.60
N SER A 68 -9.07 13.53 5.30
CA SER A 68 -10.08 14.31 4.56
C SER A 68 -10.93 13.47 3.63
N SER A 69 -12.22 13.83 3.50
CA SER A 69 -13.14 13.24 2.50
C SER A 69 -13.29 14.11 1.26
N SER A 70 -12.53 15.21 1.19
CA SER A 70 -12.36 16.06 0.01
C SER A 70 -10.88 16.42 -0.17
N ALA A 71 -10.51 16.99 -1.31
CA ALA A 71 -9.13 17.37 -1.56
C ALA A 71 -8.71 18.51 -0.63
N ASN A 72 -7.47 18.50 -0.17
CA ASN A 72 -6.83 19.57 0.63
C ASN A 72 -6.53 20.82 -0.21
N ILE A 73 -7.17 20.92 -1.37
CA ILE A 73 -7.07 21.98 -2.34
C ILE A 73 -8.47 22.30 -2.86
N ILE A 74 -8.92 23.54 -2.64
CA ILE A 74 -10.19 24.05 -3.16
C ILE A 74 -9.89 25.16 -4.18
N SER A 75 -10.21 24.90 -5.44
CA SER A 75 -10.13 25.89 -6.52
C SER A 75 -11.41 26.74 -6.58
N LEU A 76 -11.34 27.98 -6.08
CA LEU A 76 -12.47 28.91 -6.10
C LEU A 76 -12.70 29.57 -7.47
N GLY A 77 -11.71 29.49 -8.36
CA GLY A 77 -11.74 30.21 -9.63
C GLY A 77 -11.80 31.72 -9.41
N VAL A 78 -12.32 32.45 -10.40
CA VAL A 78 -12.47 33.91 -10.34
C VAL A 78 -13.72 34.28 -9.56
N ILE A 79 -13.55 34.94 -8.41
CA ILE A 79 -14.64 35.38 -7.54
C ILE A 79 -14.71 36.92 -7.48
N THR A 80 -15.91 37.45 -7.28
CA THR A 80 -16.19 38.89 -7.25
C THR A 80 -16.56 39.41 -5.85
N GLY A 81 -16.30 38.61 -4.82
CA GLY A 81 -16.64 38.91 -3.43
C GLY A 81 -16.14 37.81 -2.49
N ASP A 82 -16.28 38.06 -1.20
CA ASP A 82 -15.81 37.17 -0.13
C ASP A 82 -16.36 35.74 -0.26
N SER A 83 -15.55 34.76 0.14
CA SER A 83 -15.94 33.35 0.20
C SER A 83 -15.92 32.88 1.65
N SER A 84 -16.93 32.11 2.06
CA SER A 84 -17.07 31.59 3.43
C SER A 84 -17.60 30.16 3.40
N ASN A 85 -17.45 29.42 4.50
CA ASN A 85 -17.83 28.01 4.64
C ASN A 85 -17.09 27.09 3.65
N ASN A 86 -15.79 27.34 3.46
CA ASN A 86 -14.92 26.44 2.70
C ASN A 86 -14.30 25.47 3.70
N ASN A 87 -14.57 24.17 3.58
CA ASN A 87 -14.12 23.14 4.50
C ASN A 87 -13.57 21.94 3.71
N PHE A 88 -12.55 21.28 4.25
CA PHE A 88 -11.85 20.15 3.64
C PHE A 88 -12.45 18.78 4.01
N ALA A 89 -13.54 18.79 4.80
CA ALA A 89 -14.35 17.64 5.18
C ALA A 89 -13.57 16.59 5.97
N ASP A 90 -12.77 17.08 6.93
CA ASP A 90 -11.93 16.30 7.82
C ASP A 90 -12.75 15.44 8.76
N PHE A 91 -12.22 14.27 9.08
CA PHE A 91 -12.76 13.33 10.05
C PHE A 91 -11.62 12.70 10.83
N LEU A 92 -11.92 12.24 12.05
CA LEU A 92 -10.93 11.55 12.88
C LEU A 92 -10.51 10.25 12.20
N ALA A 93 -9.23 10.17 11.84
CA ALA A 93 -8.61 9.00 11.23
C ALA A 93 -7.11 9.02 11.61
N PRO A 94 -6.77 8.48 12.79
CA PRO A 94 -5.39 8.38 13.21
C PRO A 94 -4.60 7.50 12.24
N GLU A 95 -3.35 7.84 11.96
CA GLU A 95 -2.50 7.06 11.07
C GLU A 95 -1.97 5.78 11.73
N PHE A 96 -1.60 4.79 10.91
CA PHE A 96 -0.72 3.71 11.36
C PHE A 96 0.69 4.25 11.63
N ALA A 97 1.48 3.50 12.39
CA ALA A 97 2.91 3.77 12.49
C ALA A 97 3.54 3.75 11.08
N SER A 98 4.25 4.83 10.74
CA SER A 98 4.80 5.00 9.39
C SER A 98 5.77 3.87 9.05
N CYS A 99 5.42 3.11 8.01
CA CYS A 99 6.27 2.05 7.45
C CYS A 99 6.82 1.06 8.48
N ASP A 100 5.95 0.61 9.39
CA ASP A 100 6.23 -0.52 10.27
C ASP A 100 6.61 -1.78 9.48
N ALA A 101 7.45 -2.63 10.06
CA ALA A 101 8.06 -3.79 9.43
C ALA A 101 7.03 -4.87 9.03
N ASP A 102 5.84 -4.82 9.61
CA ASP A 102 4.76 -5.75 9.34
C ASP A 102 4.09 -5.50 7.96
N GLY A 103 3.69 -6.60 7.32
CA GLY A 103 2.66 -6.56 6.30
C GLY A 103 1.27 -6.58 6.94
N TYR A 104 0.29 -6.02 6.26
CA TYR A 104 -1.12 -6.15 6.59
C TYR A 104 -1.79 -7.17 5.68
N LEU A 105 -2.73 -7.91 6.23
CA LEU A 105 -3.46 -8.97 5.54
C LEU A 105 -4.93 -8.86 5.91
N THR A 106 -5.78 -8.63 4.91
CA THR A 106 -7.22 -8.75 5.09
C THR A 106 -7.61 -10.21 4.90
N LEU A 107 -8.49 -10.76 5.74
CA LEU A 107 -8.89 -12.17 5.69
C LEU A 107 -10.39 -12.36 5.88
N ARG A 108 -10.92 -13.47 5.37
CA ARG A 108 -12.31 -13.92 5.60
C ARG A 108 -13.37 -12.93 5.04
N THR A 109 -14.62 -13.19 5.37
CA THR A 109 -15.79 -12.43 4.94
C THR A 109 -16.87 -12.53 6.03
N PRO A 110 -17.20 -11.46 6.77
CA PRO A 110 -16.62 -10.10 6.71
C PRO A 110 -15.09 -10.09 6.88
N ALA A 111 -14.43 -9.06 6.38
CA ALA A 111 -12.98 -8.99 6.42
C ALA A 111 -12.49 -8.72 7.84
N ASP A 112 -11.48 -9.44 8.29
CA ASP A 112 -10.68 -9.11 9.46
C ASP A 112 -9.35 -8.51 9.00
N LEU A 113 -8.71 -7.75 9.86
CA LEU A 113 -7.38 -7.19 9.65
C LEU A 113 -6.36 -7.93 10.50
N PHE A 114 -5.29 -8.39 9.87
CA PHE A 114 -4.14 -9.02 10.50
C PHE A 114 -2.86 -8.25 10.18
N ALA A 115 -1.92 -8.26 11.12
CA ALA A 115 -0.51 -7.98 10.83
C ALA A 115 0.23 -9.30 10.58
N VAL A 116 1.20 -9.30 9.66
CA VAL A 116 1.93 -10.47 9.17
C VAL A 116 3.43 -10.17 9.08
N ASP A 117 4.22 -11.01 9.73
CA ASP A 117 5.67 -11.04 9.54
C ASP A 117 5.98 -11.98 8.37
N LEU A 118 6.51 -11.42 7.27
CA LEU A 118 6.70 -12.17 6.03
C LEU A 118 7.77 -13.26 6.12
N PHE A 119 8.74 -13.09 7.02
CA PHE A 119 9.89 -14.00 7.12
C PHE A 119 9.64 -15.19 8.05
N SER A 120 8.86 -15.00 9.10
CA SER A 120 8.45 -16.04 10.04
C SER A 120 7.10 -16.66 9.69
N GLY A 121 6.24 -15.91 8.99
CA GLY A 121 4.84 -16.28 8.74
C GLY A 121 3.93 -16.08 9.96
N ALA A 122 4.43 -15.45 11.04
CA ALA A 122 3.63 -15.13 12.21
C ALA A 122 2.52 -14.14 11.84
N THR A 123 1.35 -14.34 12.43
CA THR A 123 0.18 -13.47 12.22
C THR A 123 -0.43 -13.06 13.55
N GLU A 124 -0.99 -11.86 13.60
CA GLU A 124 -1.73 -11.31 14.73
C GLU A 124 -3.01 -10.68 14.20
N GLU A 125 -4.14 -11.03 14.80
CA GLU A 125 -5.41 -10.39 14.49
C GLU A 125 -5.43 -9.01 15.18
N LEU A 126 -5.46 -7.94 14.38
CA LEU A 126 -5.55 -6.57 14.87
C LEU A 126 -7.00 -6.19 15.15
N ALA A 127 -7.90 -6.55 14.22
CA ALA A 127 -9.31 -6.26 14.33
C ALA A 127 -10.17 -7.32 13.60
N PRO A 128 -11.13 -7.95 14.28
CA PRO A 128 -12.08 -8.83 13.63
C PRO A 128 -13.21 -8.02 12.95
N ASP A 129 -13.82 -8.60 11.92
CA ASP A 129 -15.08 -8.16 11.30
C ASP A 129 -15.09 -6.67 10.86
N THR A 130 -13.96 -6.12 10.43
CA THR A 130 -13.77 -4.72 10.02
C THR A 130 -14.79 -4.21 8.99
N THR A 131 -15.30 -5.08 8.10
CA THR A 131 -16.31 -4.69 7.09
C THR A 131 -17.76 -5.06 7.44
N ALA A 132 -18.02 -5.64 8.62
CA ALA A 132 -19.34 -6.16 8.98
C ALA A 132 -20.44 -5.07 9.04
N GLY A 133 -20.06 -3.84 9.37
CA GLY A 133 -20.97 -2.69 9.39
C GLY A 133 -21.45 -2.21 8.01
N TYR A 134 -20.86 -2.70 6.92
CA TYR A 134 -21.06 -2.14 5.59
C TYR A 134 -21.68 -3.14 4.61
N ASN A 135 -21.03 -4.27 4.38
CA ASN A 135 -21.39 -5.18 3.28
C ASN A 135 -21.19 -6.66 3.58
N ASN A 136 -20.60 -7.02 4.73
CA ASN A 136 -20.18 -8.39 5.05
C ASN A 136 -19.37 -9.04 3.90
N ASN A 137 -18.52 -8.29 3.20
CA ASN A 137 -17.67 -8.78 2.11
C ASN A 137 -16.19 -8.63 2.46
N GLY A 138 -15.32 -9.09 1.55
CA GLY A 138 -13.87 -8.88 1.65
C GLY A 138 -13.46 -7.41 1.51
N LEU A 139 -12.18 -7.16 1.72
CA LEU A 139 -11.53 -5.86 1.61
C LEU A 139 -10.23 -6.05 0.81
N GLN A 140 -10.11 -5.37 -0.33
CA GLN A 140 -8.91 -5.39 -1.16
C GLN A 140 -8.18 -4.07 -1.01
N VAL A 141 -6.90 -4.07 -0.67
CA VAL A 141 -6.24 -2.91 -0.11
C VAL A 141 -4.81 -2.72 -0.60
N GLY A 142 -4.42 -1.46 -0.69
CA GLY A 142 -3.02 -1.03 -0.71
C GLY A 142 -2.71 -0.18 0.52
N TYR A 143 -1.42 -0.04 0.85
CA TYR A 143 -0.95 0.93 1.83
C TYR A 143 -0.76 2.29 1.15
N ALA A 144 -1.20 3.39 1.76
CA ALA A 144 -1.06 4.76 1.27
C ALA A 144 0.02 5.49 2.09
N MET A 145 1.18 5.74 1.48
CA MET A 145 2.34 6.34 2.16
C MET A 145 2.14 7.84 2.43
N GLN A 146 1.21 8.48 1.72
CA GLN A 146 0.92 9.90 1.86
C GLN A 146 0.24 10.20 3.20
N THR A 147 -0.51 9.23 3.73
CA THR A 147 -1.31 9.39 4.94
C THR A 147 -1.12 8.27 5.96
N ASN A 148 -0.26 7.28 5.69
CA ASN A 148 -0.04 6.09 6.50
C ASN A 148 -1.34 5.34 6.84
N HIS A 149 -2.17 5.13 5.81
CA HIS A 149 -3.45 4.44 5.90
C HIS A 149 -3.50 3.21 4.99
N ILE A 150 -4.44 2.31 5.24
CA ILE A 150 -4.77 1.22 4.32
C ILE A 150 -6.02 1.62 3.54
N ILE A 151 -5.97 1.62 2.21
CA ILE A 151 -7.08 2.09 1.37
C ILE A 151 -7.36 1.08 0.24
N GLY A 152 -8.63 0.83 -0.06
CA GLY A 152 -8.99 0.10 -1.27
C GLY A 152 -10.48 -0.26 -1.42
N ASP A 153 -10.75 -1.32 -2.17
CA ASP A 153 -12.11 -1.74 -2.52
C ASP A 153 -12.79 -2.47 -1.36
N VAL A 154 -13.96 -1.98 -0.98
CA VAL A 154 -14.88 -2.64 -0.07
C VAL A 154 -15.85 -3.47 -0.92
N SER A 155 -15.36 -4.63 -1.35
CA SER A 155 -15.97 -5.57 -2.31
C SER A 155 -17.49 -5.66 -2.23
N GLY A 156 -18.19 -5.79 -3.36
CA GLY A 156 -19.61 -6.18 -3.37
C GLY A 156 -20.57 -5.12 -2.81
N THR A 157 -20.15 -3.85 -2.72
CA THR A 157 -21.09 -2.72 -2.65
C THR A 157 -21.44 -2.24 -4.06
N ASN A 158 -22.69 -1.82 -4.29
CA ASN A 158 -23.05 -1.05 -5.49
C ASN A 158 -22.73 0.45 -5.34
N LEU A 159 -22.05 0.81 -4.25
CA LEU A 159 -21.71 2.18 -3.90
C LEU A 159 -20.41 2.54 -4.60
N ARG A 160 -20.27 3.80 -4.99
CA ARG A 160 -19.02 4.34 -5.53
C ARG A 160 -18.19 4.84 -4.36
N VAL A 161 -17.66 3.90 -3.59
CA VAL A 161 -16.87 4.19 -2.40
C VAL A 161 -15.62 3.33 -2.37
N ILE A 162 -14.59 3.82 -1.69
CA ILE A 162 -13.46 3.03 -1.22
C ILE A 162 -13.46 3.02 0.31
N ALA A 163 -12.87 2.00 0.91
CA ALA A 163 -12.61 1.97 2.34
C ALA A 163 -11.24 2.55 2.64
N LEU A 164 -11.17 3.41 3.65
CA LEU A 164 -9.95 3.79 4.36
C LEU A 164 -10.00 3.12 5.74
N VAL A 165 -8.98 2.36 6.09
CA VAL A 165 -8.79 1.82 7.44
C VAL A 165 -7.79 2.70 8.17
N ASP A 166 -8.16 3.16 9.37
CA ASP A 166 -7.31 3.98 10.25
C ASP A 166 -6.44 3.14 11.20
N GLY A 167 -5.48 3.78 11.87
CA GLY A 167 -4.55 3.18 12.81
C GLY A 167 -5.22 2.65 14.09
N ASP A 168 -6.47 3.05 14.36
CA ASP A 168 -7.35 2.48 15.38
C ASP A 168 -8.24 1.34 14.80
N TYR A 169 -8.01 0.96 13.54
CA TYR A 169 -8.68 -0.08 12.77
C TYR A 169 -10.15 0.19 12.44
N ASN A 170 -10.59 1.46 12.51
CA ASN A 170 -11.91 1.84 12.03
C ASN A 170 -11.90 1.98 10.51
N VAL A 171 -13.01 1.61 9.89
CA VAL A 171 -13.21 1.74 8.44
C VAL A 171 -14.07 2.95 8.14
N HIS A 172 -13.58 3.82 7.26
CA HIS A 172 -14.27 5.00 6.76
C HIS A 172 -14.57 4.81 5.28
N LEU A 173 -15.82 5.06 4.86
CA LEU A 173 -16.21 4.95 3.46
C LEU A 173 -16.10 6.30 2.76
N LEU A 174 -15.17 6.38 1.81
CA LEU A 174 -14.89 7.60 1.06
C LEU A 174 -15.59 7.55 -0.30
N PRO A 175 -16.43 8.53 -0.64
CA PRO A 175 -17.10 8.57 -1.93
C PRO A 175 -16.10 8.88 -3.05
N ILE A 176 -16.15 8.12 -4.14
CA ILE A 176 -15.32 8.34 -5.31
C ILE A 176 -16.13 8.79 -6.53
N THR A 177 -15.53 9.66 -7.33
CA THR A 177 -16.10 10.12 -8.59
C THR A 177 -15.53 9.30 -9.75
N LEU A 178 -16.38 8.45 -10.33
CA LEU A 178 -16.03 7.61 -11.47
C LEU A 178 -16.54 8.23 -12.78
N THR A 179 -15.73 8.13 -13.83
CA THR A 179 -16.12 8.49 -15.18
C THR A 179 -17.02 7.40 -15.78
N GLY A 180 -18.21 7.79 -16.23
CA GLY A 180 -19.19 6.87 -16.82
C GLY A 180 -20.15 6.21 -15.80
N SER A 181 -21.22 5.61 -16.32
CA SER A 181 -22.37 5.18 -15.51
C SER A 181 -22.33 3.74 -14.99
N ASN A 182 -21.48 2.86 -15.52
CA ASN A 182 -21.60 1.40 -15.35
C ASN A 182 -20.31 0.68 -14.88
N ILE A 183 -19.67 1.15 -13.80
CA ILE A 183 -18.62 0.34 -13.15
C ILE A 183 -19.27 -0.51 -12.08
N ASN A 184 -19.19 -1.83 -12.22
CA ASN A 184 -19.40 -2.74 -11.11
C ASN A 184 -18.05 -2.90 -10.41
N ILE A 185 -17.94 -2.34 -9.20
CA ILE A 185 -16.73 -2.42 -8.39
C ILE A 185 -16.75 -3.79 -7.71
N ASN A 186 -15.92 -4.70 -8.20
CA ASN A 186 -15.67 -5.99 -7.60
C ASN A 186 -14.27 -6.41 -8.00
N PHE A 187 -13.30 -5.67 -7.46
CA PHE A 187 -11.90 -5.90 -7.74
C PHE A 187 -11.34 -6.85 -6.68
N ASN A 188 -10.35 -7.64 -7.08
CA ASN A 188 -9.70 -8.58 -6.18
C ASN A 188 -8.20 -8.27 -6.03
N ASN A 189 -7.74 -7.12 -6.53
CA ASN A 189 -6.35 -6.68 -6.43
C ASN A 189 -6.36 -5.16 -6.24
N ALA A 190 -5.58 -4.66 -5.29
CA ALA A 190 -5.42 -3.24 -5.02
C ALA A 190 -3.98 -2.93 -4.60
N THR A 191 -3.44 -1.79 -5.04
CA THR A 191 -2.13 -1.28 -4.59
C THR A 191 -2.06 0.21 -4.85
N ILE A 192 -1.30 0.95 -4.05
CA ILE A 192 -1.20 2.41 -4.14
C ILE A 192 0.25 2.80 -4.41
N SER A 193 0.47 3.70 -5.36
CA SER A 193 1.78 4.25 -5.73
C SER A 193 2.26 5.37 -4.78
N ASP A 194 3.51 5.79 -4.95
CA ASP A 194 4.16 6.82 -4.12
C ASP A 194 3.58 8.23 -4.32
N ASP A 195 2.89 8.46 -5.44
CA ASP A 195 2.11 9.67 -5.71
C ASP A 195 0.63 9.57 -5.28
N GLY A 196 0.24 8.41 -4.76
CA GLY A 196 -1.08 8.17 -4.15
C GLY A 196 -2.13 7.76 -5.17
N ILE A 197 -1.77 7.00 -6.20
CA ILE A 197 -2.73 6.44 -7.15
C ILE A 197 -3.06 5.01 -6.73
N LEU A 198 -4.33 4.77 -6.41
CA LEU A 198 -4.90 3.46 -6.16
C LEU A 198 -5.19 2.76 -7.50
N TYR A 199 -4.46 1.68 -7.77
CA TYR A 199 -4.67 0.80 -8.91
C TYR A 199 -5.52 -0.38 -8.50
N MET A 200 -6.64 -0.60 -9.19
CA MET A 200 -7.55 -1.72 -8.92
C MET A 200 -7.88 -2.50 -10.18
N THR A 201 -7.94 -3.82 -10.06
CA THR A 201 -8.46 -4.68 -11.14
C THR A 201 -9.01 -6.00 -10.60
N GLY A 202 -9.76 -6.69 -11.46
CA GLY A 202 -10.23 -8.04 -11.22
C GLY A 202 -9.43 -9.03 -12.06
N GLY A 203 -9.36 -10.30 -11.66
CA GLY A 203 -8.58 -11.33 -12.35
C GLY A 203 -8.97 -11.51 -13.82
N GLY A 204 -10.24 -11.29 -14.16
CA GLY A 204 -10.78 -11.31 -15.53
C GLY A 204 -11.11 -9.94 -16.13
N THR A 205 -10.81 -8.85 -15.42
CA THR A 205 -11.17 -7.49 -15.83
C THR A 205 -10.21 -6.99 -16.92
N GLY A 206 -10.78 -6.48 -18.02
CA GLY A 206 -10.05 -5.97 -19.18
C GLY A 206 -9.52 -4.54 -19.04
N TYR A 207 -9.37 -4.03 -17.82
CA TYR A 207 -8.86 -2.70 -17.53
C TYR A 207 -8.26 -2.63 -16.12
N ILE A 208 -7.45 -1.60 -15.86
CA ILE A 208 -7.02 -1.20 -14.52
C ILE A 208 -7.70 0.13 -14.21
N LEU A 209 -8.45 0.20 -13.11
CA LEU A 209 -9.03 1.45 -12.63
C LEU A 209 -7.97 2.18 -11.81
N MET A 210 -7.78 3.47 -12.09
CA MET A 210 -6.87 4.34 -11.37
C MET A 210 -7.67 5.43 -10.67
N VAL A 211 -7.62 5.46 -9.35
CA VAL A 211 -8.25 6.48 -8.51
C VAL A 211 -7.16 7.22 -7.75
N ASP A 212 -7.21 8.54 -7.78
CA ASP A 212 -6.32 9.36 -6.96
C ASP A 212 -6.78 9.34 -5.51
N VAL A 213 -5.92 8.91 -4.60
CA VAL A 213 -6.14 8.83 -3.16
C VAL A 213 -5.11 9.65 -2.39
N ASN A 214 -4.46 10.61 -3.05
CA ASN A 214 -3.61 11.61 -2.40
C ASN A 214 -4.45 12.85 -2.01
N PRO A 215 -4.70 13.12 -0.71
CA PRO A 215 -5.51 14.28 -0.30
C PRO A 215 -4.90 15.61 -0.73
N ALA A 216 -3.57 15.67 -0.93
CA ALA A 216 -2.89 16.86 -1.44
C ALA A 216 -3.01 17.06 -2.96
N SER A 217 -3.84 16.27 -3.66
CA SER A 217 -4.09 16.39 -5.10
C SER A 217 -5.46 16.99 -5.41
N GLU A 218 -5.54 17.85 -6.44
CA GLU A 218 -6.81 18.41 -6.93
C GLU A 218 -7.80 17.34 -7.44
N THR A 219 -7.30 16.16 -7.79
CA THR A 219 -8.11 15.03 -8.26
C THR A 219 -8.40 13.99 -7.20
N TYR A 220 -8.14 14.27 -5.91
CA TYR A 220 -8.41 13.35 -4.81
C TYR A 220 -9.84 12.77 -4.88
N LEU A 221 -9.92 11.44 -4.71
CA LEU A 221 -11.12 10.60 -4.83
C LEU A 221 -11.77 10.61 -6.22
N GLN A 222 -11.04 10.97 -7.28
CA GLN A 222 -11.52 10.93 -8.66
C GLN A 222 -10.80 9.84 -9.46
N GLU A 223 -11.52 9.24 -10.40
CA GLU A 223 -10.90 8.42 -11.43
C GLU A 223 -10.01 9.27 -12.34
N ILE A 224 -8.73 8.95 -12.39
CA ILE A 224 -7.74 9.64 -13.24
C ILE A 224 -7.35 8.81 -14.47
N GLY A 225 -7.77 7.55 -14.55
CA GLY A 225 -7.45 6.70 -15.67
C GLY A 225 -8.13 5.33 -15.66
N ARG A 226 -8.32 4.78 -16.86
CA ARG A 226 -8.78 3.41 -17.07
C ARG A 226 -8.15 2.73 -18.28
N PRO A 227 -6.84 2.42 -18.24
CA PRO A 227 -6.17 1.78 -19.36
C PRO A 227 -6.71 0.37 -19.61
N SER A 228 -6.98 0.05 -20.87
CA SER A 228 -7.41 -1.29 -21.28
C SER A 228 -6.25 -2.28 -21.17
N ILE A 229 -6.53 -3.46 -20.61
CA ILE A 229 -5.61 -4.60 -20.55
C ILE A 229 -6.34 -5.87 -20.99
N SER A 230 -5.61 -6.94 -21.31
CA SER A 230 -6.26 -8.22 -21.64
C SER A 230 -6.92 -8.86 -20.41
N ALA A 231 -6.16 -9.00 -19.32
CA ALA A 231 -6.59 -9.34 -17.97
C ALA A 231 -5.33 -9.37 -17.08
N PHE A 232 -5.42 -9.05 -15.78
CA PHE A 232 -4.27 -9.21 -14.89
C PHE A 232 -4.04 -10.69 -14.56
N SER A 233 -5.12 -11.41 -14.25
CA SER A 233 -5.16 -12.86 -14.02
C SER A 233 -4.29 -13.33 -12.85
N THR A 234 -4.21 -12.54 -11.79
CA THR A 234 -3.67 -12.92 -10.48
C THR A 234 -4.76 -12.78 -9.42
N ALA A 235 -4.48 -13.35 -8.24
CA ALA A 235 -5.36 -13.21 -7.09
C ALA A 235 -5.04 -11.96 -6.27
N ASP A 236 -3.79 -11.48 -6.31
CA ASP A 236 -3.36 -10.17 -5.79
C ASP A 236 -2.13 -9.64 -6.60
N PHE A 237 -1.73 -8.38 -6.40
CA PHE A 237 -0.52 -7.73 -6.92
C PHE A 237 0.06 -6.69 -5.93
N ALA A 238 1.29 -6.24 -6.17
CA ALA A 238 1.86 -5.09 -5.46
C ALA A 238 2.86 -4.33 -6.33
N ILE A 239 3.17 -3.09 -5.96
CA ILE A 239 4.21 -2.27 -6.62
C ILE A 239 5.59 -2.64 -6.09
N ASN A 240 6.52 -2.89 -7.00
CA ASN A 240 7.94 -3.05 -6.70
C ASN A 240 8.59 -1.68 -6.48
N PRO A 241 9.20 -1.41 -5.31
CA PRO A 241 9.82 -0.11 -5.01
C PRO A 241 11.04 0.21 -5.88
N VAL A 242 11.66 -0.79 -6.53
CA VAL A 242 12.90 -0.59 -7.29
C VAL A 242 12.64 -0.07 -8.70
N ASP A 243 11.54 -0.47 -9.35
CA ASP A 243 11.23 -0.10 -10.73
C ASP A 243 9.84 0.52 -10.94
N GLY A 244 9.03 0.62 -9.88
CA GLY A 244 7.71 1.25 -9.90
C GLY A 244 6.63 0.46 -10.64
N LYS A 245 6.90 -0.77 -11.08
CA LYS A 245 5.91 -1.60 -11.79
C LYS A 245 5.07 -2.43 -10.82
N ILE A 246 3.88 -2.79 -11.26
CA ILE A 246 2.97 -3.67 -10.52
C ILE A 246 3.25 -5.12 -10.92
N TYR A 247 3.47 -5.98 -9.94
CA TYR A 247 3.75 -7.40 -10.11
C TYR A 247 2.73 -8.26 -9.36
N GLY A 248 2.32 -9.35 -9.98
CA GLY A 248 1.63 -10.44 -9.28
C GLY A 248 2.06 -11.80 -9.81
N LEU A 249 1.76 -12.85 -9.04
CA LEU A 249 2.15 -14.21 -9.37
C LEU A 249 0.94 -15.07 -9.76
N ARG A 250 1.02 -15.73 -10.91
CA ARG A 250 0.01 -16.70 -11.35
C ARG A 250 0.36 -18.08 -10.81
N THR A 251 -0.65 -18.93 -10.58
CA THR A 251 -0.45 -20.31 -10.11
C THR A 251 0.48 -21.12 -11.02
N ASN A 252 0.53 -20.84 -12.32
CA ASN A 252 1.45 -21.50 -13.26
C ASN A 252 2.90 -20.97 -13.22
N GLY A 253 3.23 -20.05 -12.32
CA GLY A 253 4.57 -19.49 -12.15
C GLY A 253 4.87 -18.29 -13.05
N VAL A 254 3.97 -17.91 -13.96
CA VAL A 254 4.11 -16.69 -14.76
C VAL A 254 3.94 -15.48 -13.86
N ILE A 255 4.84 -14.51 -14.02
CA ILE A 255 4.78 -13.23 -13.33
C ILE A 255 4.02 -12.27 -14.24
N ALA A 256 2.88 -11.77 -13.75
CA ALA A 256 2.08 -10.77 -14.43
C ALA A 256 2.58 -9.39 -14.04
N ILE A 257 2.92 -8.57 -15.05
CA ILE A 257 3.52 -7.26 -14.83
C ILE A 257 2.70 -6.21 -15.56
N TYR A 258 2.49 -5.09 -14.90
CA TYR A 258 1.96 -3.87 -15.50
C TYR A 258 2.89 -2.71 -15.19
N ASP A 259 3.24 -1.95 -16.22
CA ASP A 259 4.02 -0.72 -16.10
C ASP A 259 3.04 0.47 -16.10
N PRO A 260 2.88 1.19 -14.97
CA PRO A 260 1.95 2.32 -14.90
C PRO A 260 2.36 3.52 -15.76
N VAL A 261 3.66 3.68 -16.05
CA VAL A 261 4.19 4.79 -16.84
C VAL A 261 3.90 4.58 -18.32
N THR A 262 4.18 3.38 -18.83
CA THR A 262 3.94 3.05 -20.25
C THR A 262 2.54 2.48 -20.50
N GLN A 263 1.83 2.11 -19.45
CA GLN A 263 0.53 1.44 -19.45
C GLN A 263 0.54 0.11 -20.23
N THR A 264 1.67 -0.61 -20.17
CA THR A 264 1.86 -1.86 -20.90
C THR A 264 1.91 -3.09 -19.99
N ARG A 265 1.68 -4.27 -20.59
CA ARG A 265 1.73 -5.56 -19.92
C ARG A 265 2.95 -6.35 -20.35
N ASP A 266 3.60 -7.00 -19.38
CA ASP A 266 4.62 -8.02 -19.61
C ASP A 266 4.24 -9.30 -18.86
N ASN A 267 4.31 -10.44 -19.54
CA ASN A 267 4.10 -11.77 -18.97
C ASN A 267 5.19 -12.74 -19.45
N SER A 268 6.33 -12.22 -19.90
CA SER A 268 7.47 -13.01 -20.41
C SER A 268 8.34 -13.61 -19.30
N LYS A 269 8.09 -13.20 -18.04
CA LYS A 269 8.87 -13.60 -16.87
C LYS A 269 8.18 -14.71 -16.09
N SER A 270 8.98 -15.58 -15.47
CA SER A 270 8.43 -16.69 -14.68
C SER A 270 9.34 -17.16 -13.56
N VAL A 271 8.73 -17.75 -12.53
CA VAL A 271 9.40 -18.59 -11.56
C VAL A 271 9.56 -19.98 -12.17
N THR A 272 10.79 -20.44 -12.33
CA THR A 272 11.08 -21.75 -12.95
C THR A 272 11.53 -22.79 -11.93
N GLN A 273 11.93 -22.36 -10.74
CA GLN A 273 12.38 -23.21 -9.64
C GLN A 273 11.83 -22.72 -8.31
N VAL A 274 11.64 -23.65 -7.37
CA VAL A 274 11.31 -23.37 -5.97
C VAL A 274 12.31 -24.11 -5.10
N ILE A 275 12.88 -23.42 -4.12
CA ILE A 275 13.70 -23.98 -3.06
C ILE A 275 12.83 -24.13 -1.82
N GLU A 276 12.80 -25.34 -1.27
CA GLU A 276 12.16 -25.65 0.01
C GLU A 276 13.16 -26.43 0.85
N ASN A 277 13.50 -25.90 2.03
CA ASN A 277 14.45 -26.51 2.97
C ASN A 277 15.74 -27.01 2.29
N GLY A 278 16.37 -26.13 1.50
CA GLY A 278 17.59 -26.42 0.74
C GLY A 278 17.41 -27.33 -0.48
N THR A 279 16.21 -27.85 -0.73
CA THR A 279 15.92 -28.69 -1.90
C THR A 279 15.32 -27.89 -3.04
N THR A 280 16.03 -27.80 -4.15
CA THR A 280 15.53 -27.17 -5.37
C THR A 280 14.65 -28.11 -6.18
N ARG A 281 13.49 -27.61 -6.62
CA ARG A 281 12.55 -28.31 -7.51
C ARG A 281 12.18 -27.43 -8.67
N THR A 282 11.87 -28.03 -9.82
CA THR A 282 11.21 -27.30 -10.91
C THR A 282 9.86 -26.79 -10.42
N TYR A 283 9.57 -25.52 -10.70
CA TYR A 283 8.25 -24.96 -10.42
C TYR A 283 7.20 -25.71 -11.23
N SER A 284 6.15 -26.16 -10.56
CA SER A 284 4.94 -26.67 -11.22
C SER A 284 3.75 -26.06 -10.52
N GLY A 285 2.83 -25.47 -11.30
CA GLY A 285 1.58 -24.96 -10.75
C GLY A 285 0.73 -26.06 -10.10
N SER A 286 0.93 -27.33 -10.46
CA SER A 286 0.27 -28.47 -9.80
C SER A 286 0.78 -28.72 -8.38
N HIS A 287 1.92 -28.15 -7.99
CA HIS A 287 2.40 -28.22 -6.60
C HIS A 287 1.66 -27.27 -5.68
N PHE A 288 0.94 -26.28 -6.22
CA PHE A 288 0.22 -25.27 -5.46
C PHE A 288 -1.28 -25.46 -5.66
N SER A 289 -2.04 -25.65 -4.58
CA SER A 289 -3.46 -25.94 -4.68
C SER A 289 -4.35 -24.71 -4.88
N SER A 290 -3.78 -23.49 -4.90
CA SER A 290 -4.52 -22.23 -5.06
C SER A 290 -3.69 -21.13 -5.73
N GLY A 291 -4.30 -19.96 -5.92
CA GLY A 291 -3.64 -18.72 -6.33
C GLY A 291 -2.85 -18.07 -5.19
N TYR A 292 -2.12 -17.01 -5.51
CA TYR A 292 -1.37 -16.20 -4.56
C TYR A 292 -2.19 -14.95 -4.23
N GLY A 293 -2.88 -14.97 -3.08
CA GLY A 293 -3.86 -13.96 -2.69
C GLY A 293 -3.34 -12.87 -1.77
N ALA A 294 -2.04 -12.85 -1.50
CA ALA A 294 -1.38 -11.68 -0.91
C ALA A 294 0.02 -11.54 -1.52
N ILE A 295 0.34 -10.36 -2.04
CA ILE A 295 1.64 -10.02 -2.63
C ILE A 295 2.23 -8.84 -1.88
N TYR A 296 3.50 -8.94 -1.51
CA TYR A 296 4.25 -7.87 -0.85
C TYR A 296 5.59 -7.66 -1.54
N PHE A 297 6.18 -6.47 -1.34
CA PHE A 297 7.56 -6.18 -1.67
C PHE A 297 8.31 -5.63 -0.46
N ASP A 298 9.60 -5.95 -0.38
CA ASP A 298 10.56 -5.24 0.45
C ASP A 298 11.34 -4.18 -0.37
N GLN A 299 12.13 -3.37 0.34
CA GLN A 299 12.90 -2.26 -0.24
C GLN A 299 13.91 -2.73 -1.32
N ALA A 300 14.41 -3.97 -1.21
CA ALA A 300 15.33 -4.56 -2.18
C ALA A 300 14.63 -5.07 -3.45
N GLY A 301 13.30 -5.05 -3.49
CA GLY A 301 12.51 -5.57 -4.60
C GLY A 301 12.35 -7.09 -4.56
N ASN A 302 12.46 -7.73 -3.39
CA ASN A 302 12.01 -9.13 -3.26
C ASN A 302 10.49 -9.15 -3.14
N MET A 303 9.85 -9.95 -3.99
CA MET A 303 8.42 -10.21 -3.92
C MET A 303 8.14 -11.34 -2.94
N TYR A 304 7.23 -11.15 -1.99
CA TYR A 304 6.72 -12.21 -1.12
C TYR A 304 5.30 -12.55 -1.56
N ALA A 305 5.11 -13.74 -2.11
CA ALA A 305 3.84 -14.21 -2.62
C ALA A 305 3.27 -15.31 -1.71
N VAL A 306 2.16 -15.02 -1.04
CA VAL A 306 1.48 -15.96 -0.15
C VAL A 306 0.48 -16.77 -0.94
N ASN A 307 0.69 -18.09 -1.00
CA ASN A 307 -0.31 -18.97 -1.63
C ASN A 307 -1.51 -19.17 -0.69
N ASN A 308 -2.72 -19.18 -1.24
CA ASN A 308 -3.93 -19.39 -0.46
C ASN A 308 -4.16 -20.85 -0.05
N GLY A 309 -3.46 -21.78 -0.71
CA GLY A 309 -3.63 -23.21 -0.57
C GLY A 309 -2.41 -23.88 0.05
N ASN A 310 -2.13 -25.10 -0.40
CA ASN A 310 -1.00 -25.89 0.06
C ASN A 310 0.07 -25.99 -1.02
N TYR A 311 1.34 -26.11 -0.60
CA TYR A 311 2.44 -26.58 -1.43
C TYR A 311 2.74 -28.06 -1.18
N SER A 312 2.83 -28.84 -2.26
CA SER A 312 3.13 -30.28 -2.25
C SER A 312 3.97 -30.64 -3.49
N PRO A 313 5.15 -31.26 -3.37
CA PRO A 313 5.81 -31.79 -2.16
C PRO A 313 6.48 -30.69 -1.31
N PRO A 314 6.79 -30.87 -0.01
CA PRO A 314 6.97 -32.14 0.72
C PRO A 314 5.66 -32.78 1.23
N THR A 315 5.80 -33.90 1.95
CA THR A 315 4.74 -34.52 2.74
C THR A 315 5.20 -34.56 4.20
N PRO A 316 4.47 -33.97 5.16
CA PRO A 316 3.20 -33.24 4.97
C PRO A 316 3.36 -31.97 4.13
N SER A 317 2.28 -31.57 3.48
CA SER A 317 2.20 -30.34 2.69
C SER A 317 2.37 -29.10 3.57
N ILE A 318 2.84 -28.00 2.97
CA ILE A 318 2.98 -26.70 3.65
C ILE A 318 1.71 -25.89 3.37
N ALA A 319 0.99 -25.46 4.41
CA ALA A 319 -0.23 -24.66 4.29
C ALA A 319 0.11 -23.17 4.22
N ALA A 320 -0.43 -22.47 3.22
CA ALA A 320 -0.14 -21.07 2.90
C ALA A 320 1.36 -20.72 2.91
N PRO A 321 2.17 -21.36 2.05
CA PRO A 321 3.58 -21.04 1.91
C PRO A 321 3.78 -19.60 1.41
N VAL A 322 4.80 -18.93 1.94
CA VAL A 322 5.27 -17.62 1.49
C VAL A 322 6.49 -17.82 0.60
N LEU A 323 6.34 -17.48 -0.68
CA LEU A 323 7.44 -17.54 -1.66
C LEU A 323 8.13 -16.19 -1.74
N GLN A 324 9.40 -16.13 -1.34
CA GLN A 324 10.28 -15.02 -1.63
C GLN A 324 10.86 -15.18 -3.05
N ILE A 325 10.75 -14.16 -3.88
CA ILE A 325 11.23 -14.13 -5.26
C ILE A 325 12.08 -12.86 -5.46
N PRO A 326 13.37 -12.98 -5.78
CA PRO A 326 14.27 -11.84 -5.89
C PRO A 326 14.08 -11.11 -7.23
N ILE A 327 13.01 -10.31 -7.34
CA ILE A 327 12.68 -9.56 -8.57
C ILE A 327 13.72 -8.45 -8.81
N GLY A 328 14.14 -7.75 -7.75
CA GLY A 328 15.04 -6.61 -7.85
C GLY A 328 14.47 -5.56 -8.80
N ASN A 329 15.24 -5.15 -9.81
CA ASN A 329 14.77 -4.23 -10.86
C ASN A 329 13.97 -4.90 -12.00
N GLY A 330 13.61 -6.17 -11.83
CA GLY A 330 12.87 -6.94 -12.84
C GLY A 330 13.66 -7.32 -14.09
N ALA A 331 15.00 -7.22 -14.12
CA ALA A 331 15.78 -7.49 -15.33
C ALA A 331 15.75 -8.98 -15.76
N SER A 332 15.67 -9.91 -14.82
CA SER A 332 15.71 -11.36 -15.10
C SER A 332 14.45 -11.85 -15.82
N ALA A 333 14.61 -12.86 -16.68
CA ALA A 333 13.48 -13.54 -17.33
C ALA A 333 12.96 -14.73 -16.50
N ASN A 334 13.87 -15.39 -15.78
CA ASN A 334 13.56 -16.57 -14.98
C ASN A 334 14.04 -16.34 -13.55
N TYR A 335 13.21 -16.72 -12.59
CA TYR A 335 13.49 -16.59 -11.17
C TYR A 335 13.45 -17.95 -10.47
N THR A 336 14.23 -18.05 -9.41
CA THR A 336 14.14 -19.13 -8.42
C THR A 336 13.50 -18.54 -7.17
N ALA A 337 12.35 -19.08 -6.77
CA ALA A 337 11.69 -18.71 -5.52
C ALA A 337 12.24 -19.55 -4.36
N THR A 338 12.15 -19.02 -3.14
CA THR A 338 12.40 -19.77 -1.91
C THR A 338 11.16 -19.73 -1.04
N ILE A 339 10.72 -20.88 -0.51
CA ILE A 339 9.71 -20.90 0.55
C ILE A 339 10.42 -20.52 1.84
N VAL A 340 10.19 -19.30 2.31
CA VAL A 340 10.85 -18.74 3.51
C VAL A 340 10.02 -18.98 4.76
N SER A 341 8.70 -19.00 4.63
CA SER A 341 7.78 -19.16 5.75
C SER A 341 6.43 -19.72 5.30
N ASN A 342 5.48 -19.83 6.23
CA ASN A 342 4.12 -20.20 5.94
C ASN A 342 3.17 -19.63 7.02
N LEU A 343 1.94 -19.28 6.65
CA LEU A 343 0.96 -18.76 7.61
C LEU A 343 0.27 -19.87 8.43
N GLY A 344 0.42 -21.14 8.01
CA GLY A 344 -0.10 -22.30 8.73
C GLY A 344 -1.59 -22.60 8.53
N PHE A 345 -2.32 -21.77 7.77
CA PHE A 345 -3.73 -21.98 7.44
C PHE A 345 -4.04 -21.57 5.99
N THR A 346 -4.95 -22.28 5.33
CA THR A 346 -5.39 -21.95 3.97
C THR A 346 -6.50 -20.91 3.97
N MET A 347 -6.59 -20.13 2.90
CA MET A 347 -7.48 -18.96 2.79
C MET A 347 -8.32 -19.03 1.51
N SER A 348 -9.52 -18.45 1.53
CA SER A 348 -10.39 -18.33 0.35
C SER A 348 -10.57 -16.89 -0.12
N THR A 349 -10.43 -15.93 0.80
CA THR A 349 -10.55 -14.50 0.57
C THR A 349 -9.48 -13.80 1.39
N ASN A 350 -8.60 -13.07 0.71
CA ASN A 350 -7.53 -12.30 1.32
C ASN A 350 -6.98 -11.27 0.33
N ASP A 351 -6.28 -10.27 0.87
CA ASP A 351 -5.48 -9.31 0.12
C ASP A 351 -4.32 -8.79 0.99
N GLY A 352 -3.20 -8.42 0.38
CA GLY A 352 -2.02 -7.92 1.08
C GLY A 352 -1.77 -6.43 0.91
N ALA A 353 -1.44 -5.72 2.00
CA ALA A 353 -0.96 -4.34 1.94
C ALA A 353 0.30 -4.19 2.80
N ARG A 354 1.28 -3.41 2.34
CA ARG A 354 2.49 -3.12 3.13
C ARG A 354 3.11 -1.82 2.64
N CYS A 355 3.73 -1.04 3.53
CA CYS A 355 4.68 -0.04 3.08
C CYS A 355 5.88 -0.74 2.43
N ARG A 356 6.01 -0.64 1.11
CA ARG A 356 7.09 -1.31 0.34
C ARG A 356 8.50 -0.86 0.70
N TYR A 357 8.64 0.24 1.44
CA TYR A 357 9.91 0.75 1.97
C TYR A 357 10.15 0.37 3.44
N ALA A 358 9.18 -0.26 4.10
CA ALA A 358 9.34 -0.73 5.47
C ALA A 358 10.49 -1.74 5.55
N PRO A 359 11.33 -1.65 6.59
CA PRO A 359 12.37 -2.64 6.80
C PRO A 359 11.76 -4.02 7.05
N LEU A 360 12.54 -5.08 6.86
CA LEU A 360 12.10 -6.41 7.29
C LEU A 360 12.20 -6.49 8.81
N GLY A 361 11.33 -7.27 9.45
CA GLY A 361 11.36 -7.51 10.90
C GLY A 361 12.52 -8.42 11.34
N LEU A 362 13.70 -8.22 10.76
CA LEU A 362 14.91 -9.01 10.95
C LEU A 362 16.01 -8.12 11.50
N ASP A 363 16.76 -8.65 12.45
CA ASP A 363 17.94 -7.99 12.99
C ASP A 363 19.11 -8.99 12.96
N PHE A 364 20.20 -8.60 12.31
CA PHE A 364 21.41 -9.42 12.13
C PHE A 364 22.45 -9.29 13.27
N GLY A 365 22.06 -8.62 14.36
CA GLY A 365 22.75 -8.57 15.64
C GLY A 365 24.00 -7.69 15.65
N ASP A 366 24.07 -6.70 14.76
CA ASP A 366 25.12 -5.69 14.68
C ASP A 366 26.56 -6.26 14.69
N ALA A 367 26.73 -7.46 14.15
CA ALA A 367 28.00 -8.15 14.11
C ALA A 367 28.75 -7.85 12.80
N PRO A 368 30.09 -7.68 12.83
CA PRO A 368 30.85 -7.36 11.63
C PRO A 368 30.66 -8.38 10.51
N ASP A 369 30.60 -7.95 9.26
CA ASP A 369 30.48 -8.80 8.05
C ASP A 369 31.41 -10.03 8.03
N SER A 370 32.56 -9.96 8.72
CA SER A 370 33.45 -11.11 8.91
C SER A 370 32.78 -12.33 9.58
N PHE A 371 31.62 -12.15 10.20
CA PHE A 371 30.78 -13.18 10.80
C PHE A 371 29.63 -13.64 9.90
N ILE A 372 29.55 -13.13 8.67
CA ILE A 372 28.52 -13.49 7.69
C ILE A 372 27.14 -13.15 8.26
N THR A 373 27.00 -11.93 8.78
CA THR A 373 25.80 -11.39 9.44
C THR A 373 25.12 -10.35 8.55
N SER A 374 25.20 -10.52 7.23
CA SER A 374 24.51 -9.67 6.27
C SER A 374 23.24 -10.35 5.76
N TYR A 375 22.25 -9.56 5.35
CA TYR A 375 21.09 -10.09 4.62
C TYR A 375 21.49 -10.77 3.31
N ALA A 376 22.48 -10.22 2.61
CA ALA A 376 22.97 -10.76 1.34
C ALA A 376 23.54 -12.19 1.48
N ASP A 377 24.12 -12.51 2.64
CA ASP A 377 24.66 -13.83 2.94
C ASP A 377 23.69 -14.73 3.71
N VAL A 378 22.47 -14.25 4.00
CA VAL A 378 21.48 -14.93 4.85
C VAL A 378 22.11 -15.31 6.20
N GLY A 379 22.77 -14.33 6.80
CA GLY A 379 23.45 -14.49 8.08
C GLY A 379 22.54 -14.89 9.23
N PRO A 380 23.10 -15.29 10.39
CA PRO A 380 22.34 -15.42 11.62
C PRO A 380 21.58 -14.12 11.91
N HIS A 381 20.27 -14.24 12.07
CA HIS A 381 19.38 -13.13 12.37
C HIS A 381 18.36 -13.57 13.42
N HIS A 382 17.68 -12.59 14.00
CA HIS A 382 16.52 -12.80 14.84
C HIS A 382 15.33 -11.99 14.33
N ILE A 383 14.13 -12.49 14.64
CA ILE A 383 12.89 -11.81 14.35
C ILE A 383 12.67 -10.77 15.45
N THR A 384 12.43 -9.53 15.07
CA THR A 384 12.25 -8.39 15.98
C THR A 384 10.81 -8.26 16.45
N ARG A 385 9.84 -8.70 15.62
CA ARG A 385 8.41 -8.65 15.95
C ARG A 385 8.10 -9.41 17.23
N GLY A 386 7.48 -8.70 18.18
CA GLY A 386 7.06 -9.27 19.47
C GLY A 386 8.21 -9.78 20.33
N ASN A 387 9.46 -9.44 19.98
CA ASN A 387 10.65 -9.91 20.65
C ASN A 387 11.25 -8.78 21.49
N SER A 388 11.52 -9.07 22.76
CA SER A 388 12.18 -8.14 23.69
C SER A 388 13.63 -8.56 23.96
N ILE A 389 14.17 -9.49 23.16
CA ILE A 389 15.51 -10.04 23.30
C ILE A 389 16.29 -9.64 22.06
N TRP A 390 17.35 -8.87 22.28
CA TRP A 390 18.33 -8.49 21.28
C TRP A 390 19.74 -8.88 21.72
N LEU A 391 20.66 -8.99 20.76
CA LEU A 391 22.06 -9.30 21.02
C LEU A 391 22.87 -8.00 20.97
N GLY A 392 23.54 -7.64 22.07
CA GLY A 392 24.39 -6.45 22.11
C GLY A 392 23.90 -5.37 23.06
N SER A 393 24.37 -4.14 22.86
CA SER A 393 24.00 -2.97 23.67
C SER A 393 22.90 -2.12 23.05
N GLU A 394 22.75 -2.17 21.72
CA GLU A 394 21.71 -1.46 20.98
C GLU A 394 20.47 -2.36 20.86
N ASN A 395 19.29 -1.74 20.83
CA ASN A 395 18.03 -2.45 20.66
C ASN A 395 17.85 -2.87 19.19
N THR A 396 16.91 -3.76 18.91
CA THR A 396 16.62 -4.19 17.54
C THR A 396 16.28 -3.01 16.64
N ASP A 397 16.88 -2.94 15.46
CA ASP A 397 16.76 -1.80 14.55
C ASP A 397 16.23 -2.16 13.14
N ASN A 398 15.90 -3.44 12.90
CA ASN A 398 15.38 -3.94 11.63
C ASN A 398 16.35 -3.69 10.46
N ASP A 399 17.64 -3.91 10.68
CA ASP A 399 18.70 -3.67 9.70
C ASP A 399 18.58 -4.52 8.42
N VAL A 400 19.02 -3.93 7.31
CA VAL A 400 19.16 -4.63 6.03
C VAL A 400 20.54 -5.32 5.94
N ASP A 401 21.46 -5.01 6.84
CA ASP A 401 22.80 -5.57 6.98
C ASP A 401 23.32 -5.38 8.40
N GLY A 402 24.11 -6.33 8.91
CA GLY A 402 24.55 -6.43 10.31
C GLY A 402 25.45 -5.32 10.86
N TYR A 403 25.36 -4.08 10.36
CA TYR A 403 26.13 -2.94 10.85
C TYR A 403 25.40 -1.60 10.63
N GLY A 404 24.84 -1.04 11.71
CA GLY A 404 24.49 0.39 11.84
C GLY A 404 25.66 1.31 12.17
#